data_AF-A0A452RKV0-F1
#
_entry.id   AF-A0A452RKV0-F1
#
_cell.length_a   1.000
_cell.length_b   1.000
_cell.length_c   1.000
_cell.angle_alpha   90.00
_cell.angle_beta   90.00
_cell.angle_gamma   90.00
#
_symmetry.space_group_name_H-M   'P 1'
#
loop_
_entity.id
_entity.type
_entity.pdbx_description
1 polymer ?
#
loop_
_entity_poly.entity_id
_entity_poly.type
_entity_poly.pdbx_seq_one_letter_code
_entity_poly.pdbx_strand_id
1 'polypeptide(L)'
;MENQLAKSTEERTFQYQDSLPSLPVPSLEESLKKYLESVKPFANKEEYKKTKEIVEKFQDGIGRKLHQKLLERAKGKRNWLEEWWLNCAYLDVRLSAQLNVNFAGPAPYIEHYWPPKEGTQLERGSICLWHNLNYWQLLRKEKVPVNKSGNSPLDMNQFRMLFSTCRIPGITRDSITNHFRTGK
;
A
#
# COMPACT_ATOMS: atom_id res chain seq x y z
N MET A 1 21.79 21.49 37.41
CA MET A 1 21.64 20.07 37.06
C MET A 1 20.46 19.96 36.12
N GLU A 2 20.75 20.00 34.83
CA GLU A 2 19.73 19.91 33.78
C GLU A 2 19.18 18.48 33.73
N ASN A 3 17.86 18.42 33.74
CA ASN A 3 17.07 17.20 33.73
C ASN A 3 17.25 16.50 32.36
N GLN A 4 18.26 15.64 32.24
CA GLN A 4 18.33 14.65 31.15
C GLN A 4 17.18 13.66 31.35
N LEU A 5 15.98 14.02 30.90
CA LEU A 5 14.91 13.06 30.66
C LEU A 5 15.49 11.98 29.75
N ALA A 6 15.62 10.76 30.30
CA ALA A 6 16.04 9.58 29.57
C ALA A 6 15.24 9.51 28.26
N LYS A 7 15.91 9.62 27.12
CA LYS A 7 15.29 9.30 25.83
C LYS A 7 14.82 7.86 25.92
N SER A 8 13.50 7.66 25.84
CA SER A 8 12.89 6.33 25.75
C SER A 8 13.63 5.51 24.69
N THR A 9 14.18 4.37 25.09
CA THR A 9 14.90 3.42 24.22
C THR A 9 13.98 2.58 23.35
N GLU A 10 12.67 2.70 23.56
CA GLU A 10 11.67 1.88 22.88
C GLU A 10 11.35 2.43 21.47
N GLU A 11 11.45 1.56 20.47
CA GLU A 11 11.17 1.86 19.06
C GLU A 11 9.69 2.20 18.85
N ARG A 12 9.41 3.36 18.25
CA ARG A 12 8.05 3.80 17.93
C ARG A 12 7.62 3.33 16.54
N THR A 13 6.35 2.97 16.39
CA THR A 13 5.76 2.45 15.13
C THR A 13 6.13 3.25 13.88
N PHE A 14 6.13 4.59 13.93
CA PHE A 14 6.36 5.43 12.76
C PHE A 14 7.74 6.11 12.73
N GLN A 15 8.68 5.72 13.59
CA GLN A 15 9.92 6.47 13.78
C GLN A 15 10.85 6.52 12.55
N TYR A 16 10.73 5.55 11.64
CA TYR A 16 11.58 5.47 10.44
C TYR A 16 10.94 6.06 9.19
N GLN A 17 9.70 6.56 9.26
CA GLN A 17 8.97 7.03 8.07
C GLN A 17 9.76 8.09 7.29
N ASP A 18 10.49 8.97 7.96
CA ASP A 18 11.29 10.02 7.32
C ASP A 18 12.62 9.53 6.74
N SER A 19 13.11 8.37 7.20
CA SER A 19 14.38 7.77 6.77
C SER A 19 14.22 6.79 5.60
N LEU A 20 13.00 6.42 5.22
CA LEU A 20 12.76 5.50 4.11
C LEU A 20 13.27 6.09 2.77
N PRO A 21 13.91 5.30 1.91
CA PRO A 21 14.34 5.76 0.60
C PRO A 21 13.13 6.11 -0.27
N SER A 22 13.31 7.09 -1.17
CA SER A 22 12.29 7.39 -2.18
C SER A 22 12.09 6.21 -3.13
N LEU A 23 10.87 6.02 -3.64
CA LEU A 23 10.58 5.01 -4.65
C LEU A 23 11.37 5.31 -5.93
N PRO A 24 12.26 4.42 -6.41
CA PRO A 24 13.05 4.68 -7.59
C PRO A 24 12.20 4.67 -8.86
N VAL A 25 12.73 5.27 -9.93
CA VAL A 25 12.22 5.10 -11.28
C VAL A 25 13.16 4.11 -11.99
N PRO A 26 12.71 2.91 -12.39
CA PRO A 26 13.52 1.95 -13.13
C PRO A 26 13.97 2.51 -14.48
N SER A 27 15.05 2.00 -15.06
CA SER A 27 15.47 2.42 -16.40
C SER A 27 14.42 2.04 -17.45
N LEU A 28 14.23 2.90 -18.45
CA LEU A 28 13.29 2.61 -19.55
C LEU A 28 13.66 1.32 -20.29
N GLU A 29 14.95 1.12 -20.57
CA GLU A 29 15.45 -0.06 -21.30
C GLU A 29 15.17 -1.35 -20.53
N GLU A 30 15.51 -1.42 -19.24
CA GLU A 30 15.25 -2.63 -18.44
C GLU A 30 13.76 -2.92 -18.29
N SER A 31 12.94 -1.88 -18.10
CA SER A 31 11.48 -2.03 -18.05
C SER A 31 10.93 -2.60 -19.35
N LEU A 32 11.36 -2.09 -20.50
CA LEU A 32 10.90 -2.56 -21.81
C LEU A 32 11.41 -3.97 -22.14
N LYS A 33 12.64 -4.29 -21.76
CA LYS A 33 13.19 -5.65 -21.88
C LYS A 33 12.39 -6.66 -21.05
N LYS A 34 12.07 -6.34 -19.79
CA LYS A 34 11.24 -7.18 -18.92
C LYS A 34 9.81 -7.31 -19.46
N TYR A 35 9.25 -6.23 -20.01
CA TYR A 35 7.95 -6.28 -20.69
C TYR A 35 7.96 -7.24 -21.88
N LEU A 36 8.95 -7.14 -22.77
CA LEU A 36 9.08 -8.05 -23.91
C LEU A 36 9.19 -9.51 -23.46
N GLU A 37 9.98 -9.80 -22.41
CA GLU A 37 10.05 -11.15 -21.86
C GLU A 37 8.68 -11.64 -21.35
N SER A 38 7.93 -10.77 -20.66
CA SER A 38 6.63 -11.14 -20.07
C SER A 38 5.54 -11.47 -21.09
N VAL A 39 5.61 -10.91 -22.30
CA VAL A 39 4.58 -11.14 -23.33
C VAL A 39 4.87 -12.37 -24.20
N LYS A 40 6.12 -12.86 -24.23
CA LYS A 40 6.52 -14.02 -25.06
C LYS A 40 5.63 -15.25 -24.91
N PRO A 41 5.22 -15.66 -23.69
CA PRO A 41 4.42 -16.88 -23.53
C PRO A 41 3.01 -16.81 -24.14
N PHE A 42 2.54 -15.59 -24.45
CA PHE A 42 1.17 -15.35 -24.91
C PHE A 42 1.09 -14.96 -26.39
N ALA A 43 2.23 -14.61 -27.00
CA ALA A 43 2.29 -14.09 -28.37
C ALA A 43 2.80 -15.16 -29.34
N ASN A 44 2.16 -15.26 -30.50
CA ASN A 44 2.74 -15.99 -31.62
C ASN A 44 3.93 -15.20 -32.23
N LYS A 45 4.64 -15.82 -33.20
CA LYS A 45 5.85 -15.22 -33.80
C LYS A 45 5.60 -13.85 -34.41
N GLU A 46 4.49 -13.68 -35.13
CA GLU A 46 4.16 -12.42 -35.81
C GLU A 46 3.74 -11.33 -34.81
N GLU A 47 2.96 -11.69 -33.79
CA GLU A 47 2.58 -10.77 -32.70
C GLU A 47 3.79 -10.31 -31.90
N TYR A 48 4.70 -11.23 -31.57
CA TYR A 48 5.91 -10.90 -30.84
C TYR A 48 6.84 -10.00 -31.66
N LYS A 49 7.01 -10.30 -32.95
CA LYS A 49 7.77 -9.44 -33.88
C LYS A 49 7.20 -8.02 -33.93
N LYS A 50 5.88 -7.90 -34.13
CA LYS A 50 5.18 -6.61 -34.12
C LYS A 50 5.33 -5.88 -32.78
N THR A 51 5.26 -6.61 -31.67
CA THR A 51 5.44 -6.03 -30.32
C THR A 51 6.85 -5.50 -30.13
N LYS A 52 7.87 -6.23 -30.60
CA LYS A 52 9.27 -5.79 -30.57
C LYS A 52 9.46 -4.48 -31.35
N GLU A 53 8.92 -4.40 -32.56
CA GLU A 53 8.98 -3.16 -33.38
C GLU A 53 8.29 -1.98 -32.68
N ILE A 54 7.15 -2.20 -32.02
CA ILE A 54 6.46 -1.17 -31.22
C ILE A 54 7.34 -0.72 -30.06
N VAL A 55 7.96 -1.65 -29.33
CA VAL A 55 8.82 -1.35 -28.17
C VAL A 55 10.05 -0.57 -28.59
N GLU A 56 10.71 -0.95 -29.68
CA GLU A 56 11.87 -0.22 -30.23
C GLU A 56 11.48 1.21 -30.62
N LYS A 57 10.39 1.37 -31.37
CA LYS A 57 9.86 2.71 -31.73
C LYS A 57 9.46 3.54 -30.51
N PHE A 58 8.93 2.91 -29.47
CA PHE A 58 8.58 3.61 -28.22
C PHE A 58 9.83 4.05 -27.47
N GLN A 59 10.82 3.17 -27.33
CA GLN A 59 12.08 3.43 -26.63
C GLN A 59 12.85 4.60 -27.25
N ASP A 60 12.95 4.63 -28.58
CA ASP A 60 13.70 5.66 -29.31
C ASP A 60 12.85 6.88 -29.68
N GLY A 61 11.54 6.81 -29.46
CA GLY A 61 10.59 7.87 -29.76
C GLY A 61 9.97 8.50 -28.52
N ILE A 62 8.64 8.45 -28.45
CA ILE A 62 7.85 9.15 -27.43
C ILE A 62 8.12 8.62 -26.01
N GLY A 63 8.46 7.33 -25.86
CA GLY A 63 8.74 6.70 -24.56
C GLY A 63 9.89 7.37 -23.83
N ARG A 64 10.97 7.74 -24.54
CA ARG A 64 12.09 8.50 -23.95
C ARG A 64 11.64 9.84 -23.38
N LYS A 65 10.79 10.58 -24.11
CA LYS A 65 10.26 11.88 -23.66
C LYS A 65 9.34 11.73 -22.45
N LEU A 66 8.48 10.70 -22.45
CA LEU A 66 7.60 10.39 -21.32
C LEU A 66 8.40 9.97 -20.08
N HIS A 67 9.42 9.14 -20.27
CA HIS A 67 10.31 8.71 -19.20
C HIS A 67 11.08 9.89 -18.58
N GLN A 68 11.57 10.83 -19.41
CA GLN A 68 12.21 12.04 -18.90
C GLN A 68 11.24 12.89 -18.05
N LYS A 69 9.97 13.01 -18.45
CA LYS A 69 8.94 13.69 -17.64
C LYS A 69 8.65 12.94 -16.34
N LEU A 70 8.70 11.60 -16.34
CA LEU A 70 8.54 10.78 -15.14
C LEU A 70 9.70 11.00 -14.16
N LEU A 71 10.94 11.02 -14.66
CA LEU A 71 12.13 11.34 -13.85
C LEU A 71 12.01 12.73 -13.22
N GLU A 72 11.55 13.72 -13.99
CA GLU A 72 11.34 15.07 -13.48
C GLU A 72 10.26 15.10 -12.38
N ARG A 73 9.14 14.40 -12.57
CA ARG A 73 8.10 14.24 -11.53
C ARG A 73 8.67 13.63 -10.25
N ALA A 74 9.57 12.65 -10.38
CA ALA A 74 10.12 11.93 -9.23
C ALA A 74 11.07 12.79 -8.37
N LYS A 75 11.75 13.79 -8.93
CA LYS A 75 12.65 14.69 -8.17
C LYS A 75 11.96 15.40 -7.00
N GLY A 76 10.68 15.75 -7.16
CA GLY A 76 9.90 16.46 -6.14
C GLY A 76 9.06 15.57 -5.23
N LYS A 77 9.21 14.23 -5.28
CA LYS A 77 8.31 13.29 -4.57
C LYS A 77 9.09 12.14 -3.94
N ARG A 78 8.79 11.82 -2.67
CA ARG A 78 9.31 10.59 -2.03
C ARG A 78 8.72 9.33 -2.64
N ASN A 79 7.46 9.39 -3.08
CA ASN A 79 6.83 8.34 -3.86
C ASN A 79 6.12 9.00 -5.05
N TRP A 80 6.66 8.81 -6.26
CA TRP A 80 6.12 9.43 -7.48
C TRP A 80 4.81 8.77 -7.95
N LEU A 81 4.56 7.53 -7.50
CA LEU A 81 3.47 6.65 -7.94
C LEU A 81 2.26 6.70 -7.01
N GLU A 82 2.43 6.95 -5.71
CA GLU A 82 1.40 6.87 -4.65
C GLU A 82 0.03 7.43 -5.07
N GLU A 83 -0.02 8.70 -5.46
CA GLU A 83 -1.24 9.40 -5.87
C GLU A 83 -1.86 8.80 -7.14
N TRP A 84 -1.04 8.45 -8.13
CA TRP A 84 -1.51 7.89 -9.40
C TRP A 84 -2.04 6.48 -9.22
N TRP A 85 -1.38 5.65 -8.40
CA TRP A 85 -1.85 4.33 -8.07
C TRP A 85 -3.20 4.38 -7.36
N LEU A 86 -3.32 5.20 -6.32
CA LEU A 86 -4.58 5.34 -5.57
C LEU A 86 -5.73 5.78 -6.49
N ASN A 87 -5.51 6.81 -7.31
CA ASN A 87 -6.55 7.33 -8.18
C ASN A 87 -6.91 6.34 -9.29
N CYS A 88 -5.93 5.94 -10.11
CA CYS A 88 -6.19 5.16 -11.32
C CYS A 88 -6.62 3.72 -11.02
N ALA A 89 -6.06 3.09 -9.98
CA ALA A 89 -6.37 1.70 -9.66
C ALA A 89 -7.62 1.53 -8.79
N TYR A 90 -8.04 2.56 -8.03
CA TYR A 90 -9.14 2.43 -7.06
C TYR A 90 -10.18 3.55 -7.14
N LEU A 91 -9.76 4.81 -7.02
CA LEU A 91 -10.70 5.92 -6.80
C LEU A 91 -11.38 6.42 -8.08
N ASP A 92 -10.87 6.10 -9.26
CA ASP A 92 -11.50 6.41 -10.55
C ASP A 92 -12.34 5.24 -11.07
N VAL A 93 -12.10 4.01 -10.59
CA VAL A 93 -12.88 2.83 -10.98
C VAL A 93 -14.33 2.99 -10.53
N ARG A 94 -15.28 2.83 -11.46
CA ARG A 94 -16.73 3.01 -11.23
C ARG A 94 -17.50 1.70 -11.04
N LEU A 95 -16.83 0.55 -11.14
CA LEU A 95 -17.42 -0.74 -10.77
C LEU A 95 -17.75 -0.75 -9.27
N SER A 96 -18.75 -1.56 -8.86
CA SER A 96 -19.06 -1.75 -7.45
C SER A 96 -17.83 -2.27 -6.70
N ALA A 97 -17.19 -1.40 -5.93
CA ALA A 97 -15.94 -1.70 -5.26
C ALA A 97 -16.10 -2.76 -4.18
N GLN A 98 -17.28 -2.83 -3.54
CA GLN A 98 -17.54 -3.77 -2.45
C GLN A 98 -17.36 -5.23 -2.89
N LEU A 99 -17.71 -5.58 -4.12
CA LEU A 99 -17.55 -6.93 -4.64
C LEU A 99 -16.26 -7.10 -5.44
N ASN A 100 -15.95 -6.13 -6.31
CA ASN A 100 -14.92 -6.32 -7.33
C ASN A 100 -13.51 -5.89 -6.87
N VAL A 101 -13.40 -5.20 -5.72
CA VAL A 101 -12.15 -4.56 -5.29
C VAL A 101 -11.83 -4.86 -3.82
N ASN A 102 -12.83 -4.90 -2.94
CA ASN A 102 -12.58 -5.22 -1.54
C ASN A 102 -12.03 -6.64 -1.39
N PHE A 103 -11.10 -6.80 -0.45
CA PHE A 103 -10.64 -8.10 0.00
C PHE A 103 -11.35 -8.49 1.30
N ALA A 104 -11.50 -9.79 1.54
CA ALA A 104 -12.03 -10.33 2.78
C ALA A 104 -11.18 -11.51 3.25
N GLY A 105 -11.10 -11.71 4.56
CA GLY A 105 -10.42 -12.83 5.17
C GLY A 105 -11.21 -13.33 6.38
N PRO A 106 -11.54 -14.63 6.48
CA PRO A 106 -12.14 -15.18 7.68
C PRO A 106 -11.14 -15.08 8.84
N ALA A 107 -11.64 -14.75 10.04
CA ALA A 107 -10.79 -14.77 11.21
C ALA A 107 -10.47 -16.23 11.60
N PRO A 108 -9.20 -16.59 11.88
CA PRO A 108 -8.76 -17.98 12.04
C PRO A 108 -9.13 -18.60 13.40
N TYR A 109 -10.11 -18.04 14.13
CA TYR A 109 -10.48 -18.51 15.47
C TYR A 109 -11.26 -19.83 15.46
N ILE A 110 -11.82 -20.19 14.30
CA ILE A 110 -12.68 -21.36 14.09
C ILE A 110 -11.89 -22.66 14.25
N GLU A 111 -10.58 -22.64 13.96
CA GLU A 111 -9.70 -23.80 14.03
C GLU A 111 -9.33 -24.22 15.47
N HIS A 112 -9.66 -23.38 16.46
CA HIS A 112 -9.27 -23.59 17.85
C HIS A 112 -10.43 -23.38 18.82
N TYR A 113 -10.41 -22.28 19.56
CA TYR A 113 -11.29 -22.05 20.71
C TYR A 113 -12.73 -21.68 20.32
N TRP A 114 -12.97 -21.21 19.10
CA TRP A 114 -14.28 -20.72 18.65
C TRP A 114 -14.83 -21.47 17.43
N PRO A 115 -15.06 -22.80 17.51
CA PRO A 115 -15.72 -23.53 16.44
C PRO A 115 -17.15 -22.99 16.21
N PRO A 116 -17.79 -23.30 15.07
CA PRO A 116 -19.14 -22.81 14.76
C PRO A 116 -20.13 -23.26 15.85
N LYS A 117 -20.83 -22.30 16.46
CA LYS A 117 -21.80 -22.58 17.53
C LYS A 117 -22.82 -21.46 17.63
N GLU A 118 -24.09 -21.82 17.44
CA GLU A 118 -25.23 -20.90 17.60
C GLU A 118 -25.30 -20.30 19.01
N GLY A 119 -25.86 -19.09 19.11
CA GLY A 119 -26.02 -18.37 20.38
C GLY A 119 -24.75 -17.75 20.96
N THR A 120 -23.57 -17.94 20.34
CA THR A 120 -22.29 -17.39 20.85
C THR A 120 -21.90 -16.03 20.27
N GLN A 121 -22.69 -15.49 19.33
CA GLN A 121 -22.32 -14.30 18.55
C GLN A 121 -22.05 -13.07 19.43
N LEU A 122 -22.91 -12.78 20.41
CA LEU A 122 -22.77 -11.58 21.24
C LEU A 122 -21.57 -11.66 22.18
N GLU A 123 -21.38 -12.82 22.83
CA GLU A 123 -20.24 -13.06 23.72
C GLU A 123 -18.92 -12.96 22.97
N ARG A 124 -18.77 -13.69 21.86
CA ARG A 124 -17.57 -13.64 21.02
C ARG A 124 -17.37 -12.26 20.38
N GLY A 125 -18.46 -11.62 19.95
CA GLY A 125 -18.43 -10.26 19.40
C GLY A 125 -17.88 -9.23 20.39
N SER A 126 -18.23 -9.33 21.67
CA SER A 126 -17.71 -8.44 22.72
C SER A 126 -16.20 -8.57 22.89
N ILE A 127 -15.68 -9.80 22.84
CA ILE A 127 -14.25 -10.11 22.95
C ILE A 127 -13.51 -9.64 21.68
N CYS A 128 -14.07 -9.88 20.49
CA CYS A 128 -13.54 -9.36 19.23
C CYS A 128 -13.38 -7.84 19.26
N LEU A 129 -14.41 -7.11 19.70
CA LEU A 129 -14.36 -5.66 19.83
C LEU A 129 -13.26 -5.24 20.80
N TRP A 130 -13.17 -5.90 21.97
CA TRP A 130 -12.13 -5.62 22.95
C TRP A 130 -10.72 -5.79 22.37
N HIS A 131 -10.41 -6.91 21.71
CA HIS A 131 -9.09 -7.13 21.11
C HIS A 131 -8.76 -6.12 20.00
N ASN A 132 -9.72 -5.81 19.13
CA ASN A 132 -9.54 -4.82 18.06
C ASN A 132 -9.26 -3.42 18.63
N LEU A 133 -9.96 -3.02 19.69
CA LEU A 133 -9.75 -1.72 20.33
C LEU A 133 -8.43 -1.65 21.10
N ASN A 134 -7.95 -2.75 21.69
CA ASN A 134 -6.60 -2.81 22.25
C ASN A 134 -5.53 -2.60 21.18
N TYR A 135 -5.71 -3.20 19.99
CA TYR A 135 -4.80 -2.96 18.86
C TYR A 135 -4.82 -1.49 18.41
N TRP A 136 -6.01 -0.89 18.32
CA TRP A 136 -6.15 0.55 18.07
C TRP A 136 -5.41 1.41 19.11
N GLN A 137 -5.49 1.07 20.39
CA GLN A 137 -4.76 1.77 21.46
C GLN A 137 -3.25 1.63 21.30
N LEU A 138 -2.74 0.43 20.98
CA LEU A 138 -1.32 0.21 20.71
C LEU A 138 -0.85 1.08 19.54
N LEU A 139 -1.61 1.12 18.45
CA LEU A 139 -1.26 1.92 17.28
C LEU A 139 -1.28 3.42 17.58
N ARG A 140 -2.27 3.89 18.35
CA ARG A 140 -2.32 5.29 18.81
C ARG A 140 -1.12 5.67 19.67
N LYS A 141 -0.63 4.75 20.50
CA LYS A 141 0.55 4.94 21.37
C LYS A 141 1.87 4.64 20.66
N GLU A 142 1.84 4.33 19.36
CA GLU A 142 3.00 3.94 18.56
C GLU A 142 3.77 2.75 19.15
N LYS A 143 3.03 1.77 19.71
CA LYS A 143 3.54 0.54 20.31
C LYS A 143 3.40 -0.69 19.41
N VAL A 144 2.91 -0.51 18.19
CA VAL A 144 2.94 -1.59 17.18
C VAL A 144 4.39 -1.73 16.69
N PRO A 145 4.99 -2.93 16.74
CA PRO A 145 6.36 -3.15 16.30
C PRO A 145 6.57 -2.72 14.85
N VAL A 146 7.76 -2.20 14.53
CA VAL A 146 8.10 -1.83 13.16
C VAL A 146 8.30 -3.11 12.34
N ASN A 147 7.62 -3.20 11.20
CA ASN A 147 7.85 -4.29 10.25
C ASN A 147 9.22 -4.14 9.62
N LYS A 148 9.99 -5.24 9.57
CA LYS A 148 11.35 -5.26 9.04
C LYS A 148 11.55 -6.44 8.09
N SER A 149 12.35 -6.24 7.05
CA SER A 149 12.93 -7.32 6.25
C SER A 149 14.39 -7.48 6.66
N GLY A 150 14.71 -8.56 7.36
CA GLY A 150 15.95 -8.62 8.14
C GLY A 150 15.97 -7.48 9.17
N ASN A 151 16.99 -6.61 9.10
CA ASN A 151 17.10 -5.42 9.94
C ASN A 151 16.59 -4.13 9.28
N SER A 152 16.13 -4.18 8.02
CA SER A 152 15.69 -3.00 7.27
C SER A 152 14.23 -2.65 7.57
N PRO A 153 13.93 -1.44 8.08
CA PRO A 153 12.55 -0.99 8.29
C PRO A 153 11.73 -0.94 7.00
N LEU A 154 10.44 -1.30 7.10
CA LEU A 154 9.46 -1.16 6.04
C LEU A 154 8.54 0.04 6.31
N ASP A 155 7.83 0.49 5.27
CA ASP A 155 6.81 1.53 5.40
C ASP A 155 5.66 1.06 6.31
N MET A 156 5.32 1.90 7.28
CA MET A 156 4.22 1.67 8.23
C MET A 156 3.02 2.58 7.95
N ASN A 157 3.01 3.39 6.87
CA ASN A 157 1.96 4.37 6.61
C ASN A 157 0.57 3.73 6.45
N GLN A 158 0.50 2.53 5.86
CA GLN A 158 -0.76 1.80 5.70
C GLN A 158 -1.49 1.52 7.02
N PHE A 159 -0.78 1.39 8.15
CA PHE A 159 -1.42 1.21 9.45
C PHE A 159 -2.28 2.41 9.85
N ARG A 160 -1.97 3.62 9.36
CA ARG A 160 -2.81 4.82 9.59
C ARG A 160 -4.18 4.72 8.92
N MET A 161 -4.39 3.77 8.00
CA MET A 161 -5.63 3.59 7.26
C MET A 161 -6.55 2.52 7.85
N LEU A 162 -6.11 1.80 8.89
CA LEU A 162 -6.87 0.70 9.47
C LEU A 162 -8.10 1.17 10.27
N PHE A 163 -7.93 2.23 11.07
CA PHE A 163 -8.99 2.77 11.93
C PHE A 163 -9.42 4.16 11.46
N SER A 164 -10.68 4.53 11.75
CA SER A 164 -11.21 5.87 11.48
C SER A 164 -10.95 6.38 10.05
N THR A 165 -10.98 5.47 9.07
CA THR A 165 -10.73 5.77 7.67
C THR A 165 -11.89 5.23 6.84
N CYS A 166 -12.39 6.04 5.90
CA CYS A 166 -13.51 5.67 5.06
C CYS A 166 -13.36 6.23 3.65
N ARG A 167 -13.85 5.50 2.66
CA ARG A 167 -13.97 5.97 1.28
C ARG A 167 -15.28 6.75 1.12
N ILE A 168 -15.22 7.91 0.47
CA ILE A 168 -16.37 8.76 0.17
C ILE A 168 -16.62 8.74 -1.33
N PRO A 169 -17.83 8.34 -1.79
CA PRO A 169 -18.14 8.27 -3.20
C PRO A 169 -18.16 9.67 -3.84
N GLY A 170 -17.63 9.78 -5.05
CA GLY A 170 -17.76 10.97 -5.89
C GLY A 170 -18.31 10.62 -7.28
N ILE A 171 -18.77 11.63 -8.00
CA ILE A 171 -19.36 11.45 -9.34
C ILE A 171 -18.36 10.78 -10.29
N THR A 172 -17.15 11.32 -10.37
CA THR A 172 -16.10 10.83 -11.27
C THR A 172 -14.94 10.17 -10.54
N ARG A 173 -14.64 10.66 -9.34
CA ARG A 173 -13.54 10.18 -8.49
C ARG A 173 -13.98 10.17 -7.04
N ASP A 174 -13.73 9.08 -6.37
CA ASP A 174 -13.96 8.93 -4.94
C ASP A 174 -12.81 9.56 -4.14
N SER A 175 -12.97 9.70 -2.84
CA SER A 175 -11.90 10.18 -1.96
C SER A 175 -11.72 9.26 -0.75
N ILE A 176 -10.56 9.35 -0.10
CA ILE A 176 -10.31 8.69 1.19
C ILE A 176 -10.29 9.77 2.26
N THR A 177 -11.13 9.60 3.28
CA THR A 177 -11.09 10.40 4.49
C THR A 177 -10.44 9.59 5.60
N ASN A 178 -9.33 10.09 6.14
CA ASN A 178 -8.62 9.48 7.26
C ASN A 178 -8.57 10.43 8.47
N HIS A 179 -9.22 10.03 9.56
CA HIS A 179 -9.24 10.77 10.82
C HIS A 179 -8.34 10.17 11.90
N PHE A 180 -7.64 9.07 11.63
CA PHE A 180 -6.69 8.49 12.57
C PHE A 180 -5.55 9.46 12.88
N ARG A 181 -5.19 9.51 14.16
CA ARG A 181 -4.07 10.28 14.72
C ARG A 181 -3.44 9.46 15.84
N THR A 182 -2.12 9.55 15.99
CA THR A 182 -1.44 9.05 17.19
C THR A 182 -1.77 9.97 18.37
N GLY A 183 -1.70 9.44 19.59
CA GLY A 183 -1.80 10.26 20.81
C GLY A 183 -0.60 11.19 20.87
N LYS A 184 -0.84 12.47 21.20
CA LYS A 184 0.25 13.38 21.59
C LYS A 184 0.90 12.87 22.87
#